data_AF-A0A6C1P6F5-F1
#
_entry.id   AF-A0A6C1P6F5-F1
#
_cell.length_a   1.000
_cell.length_b   1.000
_cell.length_c   1.000
_cell.angle_alpha   90.00
_cell.angle_beta   90.00
_cell.angle_gamma   90.00
#
_symmetry.space_group_name_H-M   'P 1'
#
loop_
_entity.id
_entity.type
_entity.pdbx_description
1 polymer ?
#
loop_
_entity_poly.entity_id
_entity_poly.type
_entity_poly.pdbx_seq_one_letter_code
_entity_poly.pdbx_strand_id
1 'polypeptide(L)'
;MVVNTEQFDQYLTEPELRGMQILIGALVMGALMFALIVIAMLTGIVDVSGTVTVQIPFTTLAVVVIFATFAGLYASVVLHHRIIQSQFARTASVDTGTWQHTAGRQLNAIRTGYILQFSVIEGIAFLGLVFNMLAAMNGYGLDSWIVWTNFLPTILLILRIRTAFPTRERILELHRTYSRLN
;
A
#
# COMPACT_ATOMS: atom_id res chain seq x y z
N MET A 1 -29.64 -9.06 -6.45
CA MET A 1 -29.28 -10.50 -6.42
C MET A 1 -28.07 -10.68 -5.50
N VAL A 2 -28.19 -11.57 -4.51
CA VAL A 2 -27.11 -11.86 -3.56
C VAL A 2 -26.25 -13.00 -4.10
N VAL A 3 -24.96 -12.75 -4.33
CA VAL A 3 -23.99 -13.77 -4.73
C VAL A 3 -23.54 -14.51 -3.48
N ASN A 4 -23.74 -15.84 -3.44
CA ASN A 4 -23.25 -16.64 -2.32
C ASN A 4 -21.72 -16.84 -2.43
N THR A 5 -21.08 -17.30 -1.35
CA THR A 5 -19.61 -17.44 -1.38
C THR A 5 -19.14 -18.51 -2.36
N GLU A 6 -19.93 -19.55 -2.62
CA GLU A 6 -19.58 -20.62 -3.57
C GLU A 6 -19.57 -20.11 -5.01
N GLN A 7 -20.58 -19.32 -5.40
CA GLN A 7 -20.66 -18.65 -6.70
C GLN A 7 -19.50 -17.66 -6.86
N PHE A 8 -19.19 -16.89 -5.82
CA PHE A 8 -18.05 -15.98 -5.85
C PHE A 8 -16.72 -16.75 -6.00
N ASP A 9 -16.58 -17.90 -5.32
CA ASP A 9 -15.39 -18.75 -5.42
C ASP A 9 -15.21 -19.35 -6.82
N GLN A 10 -16.31 -19.74 -7.47
CA GLN A 10 -16.31 -20.17 -8.87
C GLN A 10 -15.92 -19.05 -9.83
N TYR A 11 -16.30 -17.80 -9.53
CA TYR A 11 -15.90 -16.64 -10.31
C TYR A 11 -14.43 -16.24 -10.11
N LEU A 12 -13.88 -16.49 -8.92
CA LEU A 12 -12.49 -16.16 -8.57
C LEU A 12 -11.51 -17.12 -9.25
N THR A 13 -11.22 -16.82 -10.51
CA THR A 13 -10.26 -17.57 -11.31
C THR A 13 -8.80 -17.21 -10.96
N GLU A 14 -7.88 -18.13 -11.22
CA GLU A 14 -6.44 -17.93 -11.04
C GLU A 14 -5.89 -16.69 -11.77
N PRO A 15 -6.28 -16.39 -13.03
CA PRO A 15 -5.85 -15.17 -13.72
C PRO A 15 -6.21 -13.87 -12.99
N GLU A 16 -7.41 -13.78 -12.42
CA GLU A 16 -7.87 -12.60 -11.68
C GLU A 16 -7.06 -12.41 -10.39
N LEU A 17 -6.82 -13.50 -9.66
CA LEU A 17 -6.00 -13.49 -8.45
C LEU A 17 -4.56 -13.04 -8.77
N ARG A 18 -3.94 -13.65 -9.80
CA ARG A 18 -2.59 -13.32 -10.24
C ARG A 18 -2.48 -11.87 -10.71
N GLY A 19 -3.47 -11.36 -11.42
CA GLY A 19 -3.51 -9.98 -11.87
C GLY A 19 -3.41 -8.99 -10.70
N MET A 20 -4.13 -9.26 -9.61
CA MET A 20 -4.05 -8.42 -8.40
C MET A 20 -2.71 -8.58 -7.66
N GLN A 21 -2.18 -9.80 -7.58
CA GLN A 21 -0.88 -10.07 -6.96
C GLN A 21 0.28 -9.39 -7.70
N ILE A 22 0.26 -9.42 -9.04
CA ILE A 22 1.26 -8.75 -9.89
C ILE A 22 1.21 -7.24 -9.68
N LEU A 23 0.00 -6.65 -9.64
CA LEU A 23 -0.16 -5.22 -9.42
C LEU A 23 0.43 -4.78 -8.08
N ILE A 24 0.08 -5.47 -6.99
CA ILE A 24 0.60 -5.16 -5.65
C ILE A 24 2.11 -5.44 -5.57
N GLY A 25 2.59 -6.49 -6.24
CA GLY A 25 4.02 -6.79 -6.34
C GLY A 25 4.80 -5.69 -7.05
N ALA A 26 4.30 -5.17 -8.18
CA ALA A 26 4.93 -4.09 -8.93
C ALA A 26 5.03 -2.81 -8.10
N LEU A 27 3.98 -2.50 -7.33
CA LEU A 27 3.88 -1.35 -6.46
C LEU A 27 4.95 -1.42 -5.34
N VAL A 28 5.08 -2.56 -4.66
CA VAL A 28 6.14 -2.73 -3.65
C VAL A 28 7.54 -2.78 -4.25
N MET A 29 7.70 -3.35 -5.44
CA MET A 29 8.99 -3.40 -6.12
C MET A 29 9.55 -2.00 -6.41
N GLY A 30 8.68 -1.04 -6.75
CA GLY A 30 9.07 0.36 -6.94
C GLY A 30 9.72 0.96 -5.68
N ALA A 31 9.08 0.81 -4.51
CA ALA A 31 9.62 1.28 -3.25
C ALA A 31 10.93 0.56 -2.85
N LEU A 32 11.05 -0.75 -3.13
CA LEU A 32 12.27 -1.51 -2.85
C LEU A 32 13.45 -1.09 -3.72
N MET A 33 13.22 -0.87 -5.02
CA MET A 33 14.24 -0.36 -5.93
C MET A 33 14.70 1.04 -5.53
N PHE A 34 13.78 1.91 -5.14
CA PHE A 34 14.15 3.23 -4.65
C PHE A 34 14.93 3.16 -3.33
N ALA A 35 14.54 2.27 -2.41
CA ALA A 35 15.29 2.03 -1.18
C ALA A 35 16.73 1.57 -1.45
N LEU A 36 16.93 0.70 -2.44
CA LEU A 36 18.27 0.25 -2.86
C LEU A 36 19.14 1.42 -3.35
N ILE A 37 18.57 2.31 -4.16
CA ILE A 37 19.26 3.52 -4.64
C ILE A 37 19.66 4.42 -3.45
N VAL A 38 18.72 4.68 -2.53
CA VAL A 38 18.97 5.50 -1.34
C VAL A 38 20.07 4.88 -0.46
N ILE A 39 20.07 3.56 -0.28
CA ILE A 39 21.13 2.86 0.45
C ILE A 39 22.48 3.02 -0.26
N ALA A 40 22.54 2.89 -1.59
CA ALA A 40 23.77 3.07 -2.36
C ALA A 40 24.32 4.51 -2.28
N MET A 41 23.44 5.50 -2.15
CA MET A 41 23.82 6.89 -1.89
C MET A 41 24.39 7.07 -0.48
N LEU A 42 23.72 6.51 0.54
CA LEU A 42 24.14 6.60 1.94
C LEU A 42 25.45 5.87 2.24
N THR A 43 25.80 4.85 1.47
CA THR A 43 27.08 4.14 1.58
C THR A 43 28.22 4.79 0.79
N GLY A 44 27.94 5.87 0.05
CA GLY A 44 28.91 6.55 -0.81
C GLY A 44 29.31 5.76 -2.07
N ILE A 45 28.56 4.69 -2.43
CA ILE A 45 28.75 3.99 -3.71
C ILE A 45 28.39 4.93 -4.87
N VAL A 46 27.35 5.73 -4.67
CA VAL A 46 26.94 6.81 -5.58
C VAL A 46 27.34 8.13 -4.93
N ASP A 47 28.27 8.84 -5.56
CA ASP A 47 28.64 10.19 -5.12
C ASP A 47 27.50 11.16 -5.42
N VAL A 48 26.98 11.80 -4.38
CA VAL A 48 25.86 12.75 -4.46
C VAL A 48 26.24 14.14 -3.97
N SER A 49 27.55 14.44 -3.96
CA SER A 49 28.11 15.70 -3.49
C SER A 49 27.48 16.92 -4.17
N GLY A 50 26.44 17.46 -3.55
CA GLY A 50 25.75 18.66 -3.97
C GLY A 50 25.20 19.35 -2.73
N THR A 51 25.63 20.58 -2.48
CA THR A 51 25.15 21.37 -1.34
C THR A 51 23.70 21.80 -1.56
N VAL A 52 22.76 20.97 -1.14
CA VAL A 52 21.35 21.37 -0.99
C VAL A 52 21.19 21.92 0.43
N THR A 53 21.27 23.25 0.59
CA THR A 53 20.98 23.88 1.89
C THR A 53 19.50 23.81 2.19
N VAL A 54 19.09 22.81 2.99
CA VAL A 54 17.73 22.73 3.53
C VAL A 54 17.62 23.69 4.71
N GLN A 55 16.73 24.67 4.62
CA GLN A 55 16.51 25.66 5.70
C GLN A 55 15.76 25.08 6.91
N ILE A 56 15.08 23.94 6.74
CA ILE A 56 14.30 23.27 7.79
C ILE A 56 15.21 22.28 8.53
N PRO A 57 15.20 22.27 9.88
CA PRO A 57 15.93 21.26 10.64
C PRO A 57 15.50 19.85 10.25
N PHE A 58 16.46 18.98 9.93
CA PHE A 58 16.22 17.58 9.56
C PHE A 58 15.41 16.82 10.63
N THR A 59 15.59 17.18 11.91
CA THR A 59 14.81 16.62 13.03
C THR A 59 13.33 16.91 12.93
N THR A 60 12.94 18.14 12.58
CA THR A 60 11.52 18.52 12.38
C THR A 60 10.90 17.71 11.26
N LEU A 61 11.61 17.59 10.14
CA LEU A 61 11.11 16.86 8.98
C LEU A 61 11.00 15.34 9.25
N ALA A 62 11.96 14.75 9.98
CA ALA A 62 11.87 13.35 10.43
C ALA A 62 10.64 13.09 11.31
N VAL A 63 10.33 14.01 12.24
CA VAL A 63 9.13 13.90 13.08
C VAL A 63 7.87 13.95 12.22
N VAL A 64 7.81 14.86 11.24
CA VAL A 64 6.68 14.95 10.29
C VAL A 64 6.50 13.64 9.53
N VAL A 65 7.58 13.02 9.04
CA VAL A 65 7.52 11.72 8.34
C VAL A 65 6.95 10.63 9.24
N ILE A 66 7.39 10.55 10.51
CA ILE A 66 6.89 9.57 11.47
C ILE A 66 5.39 9.76 11.73
N PHE A 67 4.95 10.99 11.98
CA PHE A 67 3.52 11.29 12.15
C PHE A 67 2.70 10.97 10.91
N ALA A 68 3.19 11.36 9.72
CA ALA A 68 2.56 11.03 8.44
C ALA A 68 2.46 9.51 8.24
N THR A 69 3.44 8.75 8.74
CA THR A 69 3.45 7.29 8.67
C THR A 69 2.33 6.66 9.47
N PHE A 70 2.19 7.03 10.74
CA PHE A 70 1.11 6.49 11.56
C PHE A 70 -0.26 6.97 11.07
N ALA A 71 -0.40 8.24 10.71
CA ALA A 71 -1.64 8.81 10.19
C ALA A 71 -2.05 8.12 8.88
N GLY A 72 -1.12 7.93 7.96
CA GLY A 72 -1.38 7.31 6.68
C GLY A 72 -1.60 5.81 6.76
N LEU A 73 -0.95 5.08 7.67
CA LEU A 73 -1.27 3.68 7.97
C LEU A 73 -2.69 3.54 8.48
N TYR A 74 -3.09 4.37 9.44
CA TYR A 74 -4.47 4.41 9.95
C TYR A 74 -5.46 4.74 8.82
N ALA A 75 -5.18 5.79 8.04
CA ALA A 75 -6.01 6.20 6.91
C ALA A 75 -6.14 5.07 5.88
N SER A 76 -5.07 4.34 5.57
CA SER A 76 -5.09 3.24 4.60
C SER A 76 -6.06 2.12 5.01
N VAL A 77 -6.14 1.80 6.30
CA VAL A 77 -7.05 0.76 6.83
C VAL A 77 -8.50 1.25 6.77
N VAL A 78 -8.74 2.50 7.18
CA VAL A 78 -10.08 3.10 7.16
C VAL A 78 -10.59 3.23 5.72
N LEU A 79 -9.75 3.72 4.80
CA LEU A 79 -10.09 3.87 3.38
C LEU A 79 -10.38 2.51 2.72
N HIS A 80 -9.56 1.50 3.00
CA HIS A 80 -9.80 0.13 2.52
C HIS A 80 -11.20 -0.37 2.89
N HIS A 81 -11.57 -0.24 4.17
CA HIS A 81 -12.87 -0.70 4.66
C HIS A 81 -14.03 0.11 4.05
N ARG A 82 -13.93 1.45 4.07
CA ARG A 82 -14.99 2.34 3.55
C ARG A 82 -15.22 2.15 2.06
N ILE A 83 -14.17 1.95 1.27
CA ILE A 83 -14.30 1.78 -0.18
C ILE A 83 -14.99 0.46 -0.49
N ILE A 84 -14.52 -0.65 0.09
CA ILE A 84 -15.15 -1.95 -0.15
C ILE A 84 -16.62 -1.91 0.27
N GLN A 85 -16.91 -1.40 1.48
CA GLN A 85 -18.28 -1.27 1.96
C GLN A 85 -19.16 -0.44 1.02
N SER A 86 -18.69 0.75 0.60
CA SER A 86 -19.45 1.64 -0.28
C SER A 86 -19.74 1.02 -1.66
N GLN A 87 -18.78 0.27 -2.21
CA GLN A 87 -18.92 -0.36 -3.53
C GLN A 87 -19.81 -1.61 -3.46
N PHE A 88 -19.75 -2.37 -2.35
CA PHE A 88 -20.66 -3.49 -2.11
C PHE A 88 -22.12 -3.00 -1.96
N ALA A 89 -22.35 -1.95 -1.18
CA ALA A 89 -23.68 -1.35 -1.02
C ALA A 89 -24.25 -0.85 -2.37
N ARG A 90 -23.41 -0.23 -3.22
CA ARG A 90 -23.80 0.16 -4.58
C ARG A 90 -24.17 -1.05 -5.43
N THR A 91 -23.41 -2.13 -5.33
CA THR A 91 -23.66 -3.36 -6.09
C THR A 91 -24.99 -4.01 -5.70
N ALA A 92 -25.38 -3.99 -4.41
CA ALA A 92 -26.66 -4.50 -3.95
C ALA A 92 -27.86 -3.71 -4.51
N SER A 93 -27.71 -2.40 -4.70
CA SER A 93 -28.79 -1.52 -5.17
C SER A 93 -29.10 -1.62 -6.68
N VAL A 94 -28.17 -2.15 -7.49
CA VAL A 94 -28.30 -2.22 -8.96
C VAL A 94 -28.63 -3.66 -9.37
N ASP A 95 -29.89 -4.04 -9.17
CA ASP A 95 -30.37 -5.42 -9.35
C ASP A 95 -30.92 -5.70 -10.75
N THR A 96 -30.06 -5.73 -11.77
CA THR A 96 -30.49 -6.00 -13.16
C THR A 96 -29.57 -6.95 -13.94
N GLY A 97 -28.54 -7.53 -13.31
CA GLY A 97 -27.55 -8.37 -14.00
C GLY A 97 -27.56 -9.85 -13.58
N THR A 98 -26.79 -10.66 -14.30
CA THR A 98 -26.47 -12.05 -13.90
C THR A 98 -25.61 -12.07 -12.64
N TRP A 99 -25.58 -13.20 -11.92
CA TRP A 99 -24.75 -13.37 -10.72
C TRP A 99 -23.26 -13.16 -11.01
N GLN A 100 -22.78 -13.53 -12.21
CA GLN A 100 -21.38 -13.34 -12.63
C GLN A 100 -21.01 -11.86 -12.69
N HIS A 101 -21.91 -11.02 -13.22
CA HIS A 101 -21.67 -9.58 -13.29
C HIS A 101 -21.64 -8.94 -11.90
N THR A 102 -22.47 -9.42 -10.98
CA THR A 102 -22.46 -9.00 -9.57
C THR A 102 -21.17 -9.43 -8.87
N ALA A 103 -20.72 -10.66 -9.07
CA ALA A 103 -19.45 -11.17 -8.54
C ALA A 103 -18.25 -10.37 -9.07
N GLY A 104 -18.24 -10.04 -10.37
CA GLY A 104 -17.20 -9.19 -10.97
C GLY A 104 -17.13 -7.79 -10.35
N ARG A 105 -18.27 -7.16 -10.07
CA ARG A 105 -18.31 -5.86 -9.38
C ARG A 105 -17.77 -5.95 -7.95
N GLN A 106 -18.15 -6.99 -7.20
CA GLN A 106 -17.64 -7.24 -5.85
C GLN A 106 -16.13 -7.50 -5.84
N LEU A 107 -15.62 -8.29 -6.80
CA LEU A 107 -14.18 -8.52 -6.95
C LEU A 107 -13.45 -7.22 -7.28
N ASN A 108 -14.00 -6.41 -8.18
CA ASN A 108 -13.42 -5.10 -8.52
C ASN A 108 -13.41 -4.14 -7.32
N ALA A 109 -14.44 -4.19 -6.47
CA ALA A 109 -14.49 -3.44 -5.21
C ALA A 109 -13.34 -3.85 -4.27
N ILE A 110 -13.12 -5.15 -4.07
CA ILE A 110 -12.01 -5.68 -3.26
C ILE A 110 -10.67 -5.25 -3.85
N ARG A 111 -10.49 -5.42 -5.17
CA ARG A 111 -9.27 -5.01 -5.89
C ARG A 111 -8.99 -3.52 -5.71
N THR A 112 -9.99 -2.66 -5.88
CA THR A 112 -9.86 -1.21 -5.71
C THR A 112 -9.47 -0.85 -4.27
N GLY A 113 -10.06 -1.53 -3.29
CA GLY A 113 -9.70 -1.38 -1.89
C GLY A 113 -8.23 -1.68 -1.64
N TYR A 114 -7.73 -2.82 -2.12
CA TYR A 114 -6.31 -3.19 -2.00
C TYR A 114 -5.38 -2.20 -2.70
N ILE A 115 -5.70 -1.79 -3.94
CA ILE A 115 -4.90 -0.83 -4.70
C ILE A 115 -4.76 0.46 -3.90
N LEU A 116 -5.86 1.05 -3.45
CA LEU A 116 -5.78 2.32 -2.73
C LEU A 116 -5.05 2.17 -1.40
N GLN A 117 -5.30 1.08 -0.66
CA GLN A 117 -4.59 0.81 0.58
C GLN A 117 -3.08 0.78 0.36
N PHE A 118 -2.62 -0.01 -0.62
CA PHE A 118 -1.19 -0.13 -0.88
C PHE A 118 -0.58 1.15 -1.47
N SER A 119 -1.29 1.88 -2.34
CA SER A 119 -0.82 3.18 -2.86
C SER A 119 -0.63 4.22 -1.74
N VAL A 120 -1.51 4.26 -0.74
CA VAL A 120 -1.34 5.17 0.41
C VAL A 120 -0.09 4.81 1.21
N ILE A 121 0.12 3.53 1.50
CA ILE A 121 1.27 3.06 2.29
C ILE A 121 2.57 3.24 1.51
N GLU A 122 2.56 2.97 0.22
CA GLU A 122 3.69 3.21 -0.69
C GLU A 122 4.07 4.68 -0.75
N GLY A 123 3.10 5.60 -0.87
CA GLY A 123 3.38 7.04 -0.87
C GLY A 123 4.10 7.51 0.39
N ILE A 124 3.74 6.96 1.55
CA ILE A 124 4.42 7.22 2.82
C ILE A 124 5.83 6.59 2.82
N ALA A 125 5.98 5.37 2.32
CA ALA A 125 7.28 4.73 2.17
C ALA A 125 8.22 5.58 1.31
N PHE A 126 7.74 6.10 0.18
CA PHE A 126 8.49 7.04 -0.66
C PHE A 126 8.83 8.32 0.08
N LEU A 127 7.93 8.89 0.88
CA LEU A 127 8.21 10.08 1.66
C LEU A 127 9.43 9.90 2.58
N GLY A 128 9.50 8.77 3.30
CA GLY A 128 10.66 8.43 4.14
C GLY A 128 11.94 8.20 3.33
N LEU A 129 11.85 7.52 2.19
CA LEU A 129 13.00 7.30 1.30
C LEU A 129 13.52 8.59 0.67
N VAL A 130 12.63 9.49 0.25
CA VAL A 130 13.00 10.82 -0.26
C VAL A 130 13.72 11.63 0.82
N PHE A 131 13.24 11.55 2.06
CA PHE A 131 13.93 12.19 3.17
C PHE A 131 15.36 11.63 3.37
N ASN A 132 15.52 10.32 3.31
CA ASN A 132 16.84 9.69 3.40
C ASN A 132 17.75 10.04 2.21
N MET A 133 17.19 10.19 1.02
CA MET A 133 17.91 10.71 -0.14
C MET A 133 18.43 12.14 0.12
N LEU A 134 17.59 13.02 0.65
CA LEU A 134 17.99 14.38 1.02
C LEU A 134 19.05 14.39 2.14
N ALA A 135 18.95 13.46 3.09
CA ALA A 135 19.94 13.30 4.15
C ALA A 135 21.31 12.91 3.55
N ALA A 136 21.35 11.93 2.63
CA ALA A 136 22.57 11.55 1.93
C ALA A 136 23.20 12.74 1.17
N MET A 137 22.39 13.53 0.47
CA MET A 137 22.86 14.74 -0.24
C MET A 137 23.41 15.82 0.71
N ASN A 138 22.93 15.86 1.95
CA ASN A 138 23.41 16.78 2.99
C ASN A 138 24.61 16.22 3.78
N GLY A 139 25.18 15.09 3.36
CA GLY A 139 26.33 14.46 4.00
C GLY A 139 26.00 13.65 5.25
N TYR A 140 24.73 13.34 5.52
CA TYR A 140 24.39 12.39 6.59
C TYR A 140 24.69 10.96 6.13
N GLY A 141 25.44 10.23 6.96
CA GLY A 141 25.75 8.82 6.75
C GLY A 141 24.82 7.87 7.51
N LEU A 142 25.15 6.58 7.40
CA LEU A 142 24.45 5.48 8.11
C LEU A 142 24.65 5.49 9.63
N ASP A 143 25.54 6.34 10.15
CA ASP A 143 25.77 6.55 11.59
C ASP A 143 24.67 7.41 12.24
N SER A 144 23.93 8.19 11.45
CA SER A 144 22.85 9.03 11.95
C SER A 144 21.58 8.22 12.23
N TRP A 145 21.09 8.27 13.48
CA TRP A 145 19.83 7.63 13.88
C TRP A 145 18.62 8.13 13.06
N ILE A 146 18.68 9.38 12.59
CA ILE A 146 17.64 10.02 11.80
C ILE A 146 17.41 9.23 10.50
N VAL A 147 18.47 8.75 9.86
CA VAL A 147 18.39 7.97 8.61
C VAL A 147 17.60 6.67 8.82
N TRP A 148 17.89 5.95 9.90
CA TRP A 148 17.22 4.69 10.22
C TRP A 148 15.74 4.87 10.54
N THR A 149 15.39 5.93 11.28
CA THR A 149 13.96 6.18 11.60
C THR A 149 13.11 6.46 10.36
N ASN A 150 13.70 7.01 9.30
CA ASN A 150 12.99 7.30 8.05
C ASN A 150 12.91 6.11 7.09
N PHE A 151 13.61 4.99 7.39
CA PHE A 151 13.36 3.69 6.74
C PHE A 151 12.17 2.94 7.34
N LEU A 152 11.71 3.32 8.54
CA LEU A 152 10.57 2.69 9.21
C LEU A 152 9.32 2.56 8.31
N PRO A 153 8.92 3.56 7.52
CA PRO A 153 7.73 3.46 6.68
C PRO A 153 7.88 2.39 5.58
N THR A 154 9.08 2.25 5.01
CA THR A 154 9.41 1.18 4.04
C THR A 154 9.37 -0.19 4.69
N ILE A 155 9.89 -0.33 5.92
CA ILE A 155 9.79 -1.58 6.69
C ILE A 155 8.32 -1.94 6.96
N LEU A 156 7.50 -0.96 7.35
CA LEU A 156 6.07 -1.15 7.60
C LEU A 156 5.32 -1.53 6.32
N LEU A 157 5.70 -0.99 5.15
CA LEU A 157 5.17 -1.44 3.85
C LEU A 157 5.47 -2.93 3.62
N ILE A 158 6.71 -3.38 3.86
CA ILE A 158 7.11 -4.79 3.70
C ILE A 158 6.32 -5.71 4.65
N LEU A 159 6.18 -5.32 5.91
CA LEU A 159 5.39 -6.07 6.89
C LEU A 159 3.91 -6.09 6.52
N ARG A 160 3.39 -4.98 5.98
CA ARG A 160 2.01 -4.90 5.54
C ARG A 160 1.74 -5.78 4.32
N ILE A 161 2.62 -5.80 3.32
CA ILE A 161 2.42 -6.68 2.17
C ILE A 161 2.42 -8.15 2.62
N ARG A 162 3.30 -8.56 3.52
CA ARG A 162 3.31 -9.93 4.06
C ARG A 162 1.98 -10.28 4.74
N THR A 163 1.41 -9.36 5.51
CA THR A 163 0.19 -9.58 6.31
C THR A 163 -1.11 -9.29 5.56
N ALA A 164 -1.07 -8.60 4.43
CA ALA A 164 -2.24 -8.23 3.64
C ALA A 164 -2.14 -8.64 2.16
N PHE A 165 -1.15 -9.49 1.80
CA PHE A 165 -1.06 -10.05 0.45
C PHE A 165 -2.38 -10.73 0.07
N PRO A 166 -2.91 -10.50 -1.13
CA PRO A 166 -4.18 -11.09 -1.54
C PRO A 166 -3.98 -12.57 -1.86
N THR A 167 -4.38 -13.41 -0.92
CA THR A 167 -4.55 -14.84 -1.16
C THR A 167 -6.02 -15.14 -1.44
N ARG A 168 -6.30 -16.29 -2.06
CA ARG A 168 -7.66 -16.73 -2.34
C ARG A 168 -8.52 -16.72 -1.08
N GLU A 169 -7.98 -17.25 0.02
CA GLU A 169 -8.67 -17.34 1.32
C GLU A 169 -9.03 -15.96 1.86
N ARG A 170 -8.12 -14.98 1.78
CA ARG A 170 -8.36 -13.61 2.25
C ARG A 170 -9.42 -12.90 1.42
N ILE A 171 -9.43 -13.09 0.11
CA ILE A 171 -10.46 -12.48 -0.75
C ILE A 171 -11.83 -13.08 -0.41
N LEU A 172 -11.91 -14.40 -0.22
CA LEU A 172 -13.14 -15.08 0.19
C LEU A 172 -13.61 -14.63 1.58
N GLU A 173 -12.70 -14.45 2.53
CA GLU A 173 -13.01 -13.93 3.86
C GLU A 173 -13.54 -12.49 3.80
N LEU A 174 -12.92 -11.62 3.00
CA LEU A 174 -13.44 -10.27 2.76
C LEU A 174 -14.84 -10.33 2.14
N HIS A 175 -15.05 -11.14 1.10
CA HIS A 175 -16.36 -11.34 0.50
C HIS A 175 -17.41 -11.74 1.54
N ARG A 176 -17.13 -12.79 2.35
CA ARG A 176 -18.03 -13.24 3.44
C ARG A 176 -18.35 -12.15 4.45
N THR A 177 -17.35 -11.32 4.78
CA THR A 177 -17.50 -10.25 5.76
C THR A 177 -18.45 -9.16 5.24
N TYR A 178 -18.23 -8.67 4.02
CA TYR A 178 -19.06 -7.60 3.45
C TYR A 178 -20.40 -8.09 2.88
N SER A 179 -20.53 -9.37 2.53
CA SER A 179 -21.81 -9.95 2.11
C SER A 179 -22.78 -10.12 3.27
N ARG A 180 -22.31 -10.15 4.53
CA ARG A 180 -23.17 -10.23 5.73
C ARG A 180 -23.65 -8.87 6.22
N LEU A 181 -23.00 -7.79 5.77
CA LEU A 181 -23.33 -6.42 6.15
C LEU A 181 -24.44 -5.81 5.28
N ASN A 182 -24.79 -6.48 4.17
CA ASN A 182 -25.88 -6.10 3.27
C ASN A 182 -26.94 -7.20 3.27
#